data_AF-A0A6U0APZ1-F1
#
_entry.id   AF-A0A6U0APZ1-F1
#
_cell.length_a   1.000
_cell.length_b   1.000
_cell.length_c   1.000
_cell.angle_alpha   90.00
_cell.angle_beta   90.00
_cell.angle_gamma   90.00
#
_symmetry.space_group_name_H-M   'P 1'
#
loop_
_entity.id
_entity.type
_entity.pdbx_description
1 polymer ?
#
loop_
_entity_poly.entity_id
_entity_poly.type
_entity_poly.pdbx_seq_one_letter_code
_entity_poly.pdbx_strand_id
1 'polypeptide(L)'
;KDAQAYLESTRSALNVQFDERAKQAGDDSDKWHAEAVRRWGASVGATEGEPITDWKAFVVSRNTTPPPVSNTALLQEFYAHDCWQLLVVCVLMSRVSSWEVKDRVVSAFFEAYPTPSAVVAGDVTSDALFAILKPLGLFPFRFKSLMEITRTFLSKPRLHVDLGDNKVYGLGAFGVENYRVFCRGDLGGSFTDTTIKGYVTKALKKKKMKTRL
;
A
#
# COMPACT_ATOMS: atom_id res chain seq x y z
N LYS A 1 12.26 -11.28 16.25
CA LYS A 1 12.84 -9.98 15.83
C LYS A 1 11.97 -8.89 16.43
N ASP A 2 12.54 -7.85 17.04
CA ASP A 2 11.74 -6.70 17.48
C ASP A 2 11.07 -6.07 16.25
N ALA A 3 9.74 -6.20 16.19
CA ALA A 3 8.92 -5.70 15.11
C ALA A 3 9.13 -4.20 14.89
N GLN A 4 9.34 -3.44 15.96
CA GLN A 4 9.53 -2.01 15.89
C GLN A 4 10.88 -1.64 15.26
N ALA A 5 11.97 -2.23 15.74
CA ALA A 5 13.30 -2.01 15.17
C ALA A 5 13.36 -2.42 13.68
N TYR A 6 12.68 -3.51 13.30
CA TYR A 6 12.58 -3.92 11.90
C TYR A 6 11.82 -2.91 11.04
N LEU A 7 10.67 -2.43 11.53
CA LEU A 7 9.86 -1.43 10.84
C LEU A 7 10.62 -0.13 10.63
N GLU A 8 11.27 0.37 11.69
CA GLU A 8 12.02 1.63 11.64
C GLU A 8 13.20 1.54 10.67
N SER A 9 14.00 0.47 10.73
CA SER A 9 15.16 0.28 9.85
C SER A 9 14.77 0.06 8.39
N THR A 10 13.87 -0.89 8.12
CA THR A 10 13.47 -1.27 6.75
C THR A 10 12.80 -0.10 6.03
N ARG A 11 11.87 0.57 6.71
CA ARG A 11 11.14 1.69 6.11
C ARG A 11 12.04 2.91 5.88
N SER A 12 12.95 3.20 6.81
CA SER A 12 13.94 4.26 6.61
C SER A 12 14.83 3.97 5.41
N ALA A 13 15.33 2.74 5.27
CA ALA A 13 16.18 2.35 4.14
C ALA A 13 15.46 2.48 2.79
N LEU A 14 14.22 2.00 2.69
CA LEU A 14 13.43 2.08 1.45
C LEU A 14 13.13 3.54 1.04
N ASN A 15 12.84 4.40 2.01
CA ASN A 15 12.61 5.82 1.77
C ASN A 15 13.88 6.53 1.28
N VAL A 16 15.03 6.30 1.93
CA VAL A 16 16.32 6.89 1.51
C VAL A 16 16.66 6.48 0.08
N GLN A 17 16.53 5.20 -0.23
CA GLN A 17 16.79 4.68 -1.56
C GLN A 17 15.85 5.30 -2.61
N PHE A 18 14.57 5.52 -2.28
CA PHE A 18 13.64 6.20 -3.17
C PHE A 18 14.03 7.66 -3.37
N ASP A 19 14.36 8.40 -2.30
CA ASP A 19 14.73 9.81 -2.37
C ASP A 19 15.99 10.02 -3.23
N GLU A 20 16.98 9.13 -3.13
CA GLU A 20 18.18 9.14 -3.98
C GLU A 20 17.83 8.95 -5.45
N ARG A 21 16.99 7.95 -5.78
CA ARG A 21 16.55 7.71 -7.16
C ARG A 21 15.67 8.82 -7.70
N ALA A 22 14.81 9.39 -6.88
CA ALA A 22 13.99 10.56 -7.23
C ALA A 22 14.86 11.76 -7.58
N LYS A 23 15.95 12.00 -6.84
CA LYS A 23 16.95 13.03 -7.15
C LYS A 23 17.67 12.74 -8.47
N GLN A 24 18.04 11.48 -8.73
CA GLN A 24 18.70 11.08 -9.99
C GLN A 24 17.77 11.18 -11.21
N ALA A 25 16.48 10.92 -11.03
CA ALA A 25 15.46 11.08 -12.06
C ALA A 25 15.25 12.55 -12.40
N GLY A 26 15.17 13.44 -11.40
CA GLY A 26 14.98 14.87 -11.64
C GLY A 26 13.70 15.15 -12.43
N ASP A 27 13.85 15.69 -13.65
CA ASP A 27 12.77 15.98 -14.59
C ASP A 27 12.76 15.04 -15.82
N ASP A 28 13.58 13.99 -15.79
CA ASP A 28 13.70 12.99 -16.86
C ASP A 28 12.56 11.95 -16.75
N SER A 29 11.61 12.03 -17.70
CA SER A 29 10.43 11.18 -17.75
C SER A 29 10.77 9.69 -17.89
N ASP A 30 11.80 9.36 -18.68
CA ASP A 30 12.19 7.97 -18.94
C ASP A 30 12.77 7.34 -17.68
N LYS A 31 13.53 8.11 -16.87
CA LYS A 31 14.00 7.65 -15.57
C LYS A 31 12.85 7.43 -14.58
N TRP A 32 11.82 8.26 -14.59
CA TRP A 32 10.63 8.05 -13.77
C TRP A 32 9.85 6.81 -14.20
N HIS A 33 9.71 6.58 -15.51
CA HIS A 33 9.12 5.36 -16.04
C HIS A 33 9.94 4.12 -15.65
N ALA A 34 11.26 4.18 -15.80
CA ALA A 34 12.16 3.09 -15.40
C ALA A 34 12.05 2.80 -13.89
N GLU A 35 11.95 3.81 -13.03
CA GLU A 35 11.70 3.63 -11.60
C GLU A 35 10.34 2.96 -11.33
N ALA A 36 9.29 3.34 -12.07
CA ALA A 36 7.98 2.71 -11.96
C ALA A 36 8.03 1.23 -12.31
N VAL A 37 8.63 0.87 -13.45
CA VAL A 37 8.81 -0.53 -13.89
C VAL A 37 9.67 -1.31 -12.90
N ARG A 38 10.75 -0.71 -12.37
CA ARG A 38 11.61 -1.34 -11.37
C ARG A 38 10.85 -1.69 -10.09
N ARG A 39 9.92 -0.83 -9.64
CA ARG A 39 9.14 -1.05 -8.40
C ARG A 39 7.96 -1.98 -8.60
N TRP A 40 7.27 -1.84 -9.74
CA TRP A 40 5.92 -2.40 -9.90
C TRP A 40 5.81 -3.39 -11.06
N GLY A 41 6.88 -3.57 -11.83
CA GLY A 41 7.02 -4.54 -12.91
C GLY A 41 6.55 -4.03 -14.27
N ALA A 42 6.62 -4.91 -15.27
CA ALA A 42 6.43 -4.57 -16.68
C ALA A 42 5.00 -4.18 -17.09
N SER A 43 3.99 -4.44 -16.26
CA SER A 43 2.59 -4.11 -16.56
C SER A 43 2.22 -2.66 -16.19
N VAL A 44 3.17 -1.87 -15.71
CA VAL A 44 2.97 -0.44 -15.44
C VAL A 44 2.52 0.26 -16.74
N GLY A 45 1.38 0.94 -16.68
CA GLY A 45 0.80 1.65 -17.83
C GLY A 45 0.20 0.77 -18.93
N ALA A 46 0.12 -0.55 -18.73
CA ALA A 46 -0.23 -1.49 -19.81
C ALA A 46 -1.74 -1.66 -20.11
N THR A 47 -2.64 -0.94 -19.43
CA THR A 47 -4.10 -1.16 -19.57
C THR A 47 -4.80 -0.11 -20.44
N GLU A 48 -6.03 -0.42 -20.88
CA GLU A 48 -6.99 0.40 -21.66
C GLU A 48 -7.47 1.70 -20.96
N GLY A 49 -6.57 2.41 -20.29
CA GLY A 49 -6.84 3.68 -19.62
C GLY A 49 -6.26 4.87 -20.39
N GLU A 50 -6.33 6.03 -19.75
CA GLU A 50 -5.67 7.23 -20.22
C GLU A 50 -4.14 7.01 -20.29
N PRO A 51 -3.47 7.48 -21.35
CA PRO A 51 -2.02 7.37 -21.46
C PRO A 51 -1.34 8.11 -20.31
N ILE A 52 -0.30 7.49 -19.74
CA ILE A 52 0.50 8.13 -18.69
C ILE A 52 1.49 9.08 -19.36
N THR A 53 1.24 10.37 -19.22
CA THR A 53 2.09 11.43 -19.78
C THR A 53 3.06 12.03 -18.75
N ASP A 54 2.72 11.96 -17.47
CA ASP A 54 3.53 12.45 -16.35
C ASP A 54 3.96 11.30 -15.44
N TRP A 55 5.09 10.67 -15.78
CA TRP A 55 5.65 9.56 -15.02
C TRP A 55 6.11 9.96 -13.61
N LYS A 56 6.53 11.20 -13.42
CA LYS A 56 6.90 11.73 -12.10
C LYS A 56 5.67 11.77 -11.19
N ALA A 57 4.55 12.33 -11.66
CA ALA A 57 3.29 12.30 -10.92
C ALA A 57 2.78 10.88 -10.69
N PHE A 58 2.91 10.00 -11.69
CA PHE A 58 2.54 8.59 -11.56
C PHE A 58 3.28 7.94 -10.38
N VAL A 59 4.61 8.07 -10.34
CA VAL A 59 5.43 7.46 -9.28
C VAL A 59 5.18 8.12 -7.93
N VAL A 60 5.22 9.46 -7.86
CA VAL A 60 5.08 10.20 -6.60
C VAL A 60 3.71 9.98 -5.95
N SER A 61 2.63 9.87 -6.74
CA SER A 61 1.28 9.62 -6.19
C SER A 61 1.10 8.25 -5.54
N ARG A 62 1.99 7.29 -5.84
CA ARG A 62 2.01 5.94 -5.29
C ARG A 62 3.02 5.79 -4.15
N ASN A 63 3.80 6.83 -3.89
CA ASN A 63 4.69 6.85 -2.76
C ASN A 63 3.91 7.11 -1.47
N THR A 64 4.46 6.63 -0.37
CA THR A 64 3.83 6.73 0.95
C THR A 64 4.50 7.85 1.75
N THR A 65 3.73 8.52 2.60
CA THR A 65 4.25 9.46 3.61
C THR A 65 3.77 9.08 5.01
N PRO A 66 4.08 7.86 5.51
CA PRO A 66 3.37 7.39 6.67
C PRO A 66 3.82 8.13 7.94
N PRO A 67 2.99 8.18 8.99
CA PRO A 67 3.40 8.72 10.29
C PRO A 67 4.51 7.85 10.91
N PRO A 68 5.17 8.32 12.00
CA PRO A 68 6.16 7.52 12.72
C PRO A 68 5.57 6.19 13.20
N VAL A 69 6.40 5.15 13.21
CA VAL A 69 6.03 3.81 13.68
C VAL A 69 5.43 3.89 15.09
N SER A 70 4.35 3.14 15.29
CA SER A 70 3.63 2.99 16.55
C SER A 70 4.19 1.84 17.37
N ASN A 71 3.99 1.90 18.68
CA ASN A 71 4.37 0.81 19.59
C ASN A 71 3.44 -0.43 19.47
N THR A 72 2.44 -0.39 18.58
CA THR A 72 1.48 -1.48 18.38
C THR A 72 1.78 -2.36 17.17
N ALA A 73 2.78 -2.00 16.35
CA ALA A 73 3.21 -2.75 15.17
C ALA A 73 2.01 -3.28 14.35
N LEU A 74 1.15 -2.36 13.91
CA LEU A 74 0.00 -2.73 13.08
C LEU A 74 0.52 -3.37 11.79
N LEU A 75 -0.19 -4.39 11.28
CA LEU A 75 0.23 -5.08 10.06
C LEU A 75 0.41 -4.08 8.90
N GLN A 76 -0.44 -3.05 8.83
CA GLN A 76 -0.35 -1.98 7.84
C GLN A 76 1.00 -1.24 7.86
N GLU A 77 1.65 -1.11 9.02
CA GLU A 77 2.92 -0.40 9.14
C GLU A 77 4.07 -1.11 8.42
N PHE A 78 4.02 -2.45 8.34
CA PHE A 78 5.03 -3.27 7.63
C PHE A 78 5.00 -3.03 6.13
N TYR A 79 3.82 -2.76 5.60
CA TYR A 79 3.57 -2.62 4.17
C TYR A 79 3.31 -1.17 3.74
N ALA A 80 3.37 -0.23 4.69
CA ALA A 80 3.18 1.20 4.45
C ALA A 80 4.37 1.89 3.74
N HIS A 81 5.37 1.15 3.25
CA HIS A 81 6.43 1.73 2.41
C HIS A 81 5.98 1.85 0.94
N ASP A 82 4.96 1.09 0.54
CA ASP A 82 4.40 1.11 -0.81
C ASP A 82 2.87 1.13 -0.77
N CYS A 83 2.24 2.03 -1.53
CA CYS A 83 0.79 2.17 -1.46
C CYS A 83 0.03 0.96 -1.97
N TRP A 84 0.55 0.24 -2.97
CA TRP A 84 -0.12 -0.98 -3.44
C TRP A 84 -0.10 -2.05 -2.36
N GLN A 85 1.07 -2.28 -1.74
CA GLN A 85 1.17 -3.28 -0.68
C GLN A 85 0.23 -2.95 0.49
N LEU A 86 0.21 -1.69 0.95
CA LEU A 86 -0.72 -1.24 1.98
C LEU A 86 -2.19 -1.53 1.63
N LEU A 87 -2.63 -1.16 0.43
CA LEU A 87 -4.02 -1.35 -0.01
C LEU A 87 -4.39 -2.84 -0.10
N VAL A 88 -3.46 -3.67 -0.60
CA VAL A 88 -3.63 -5.12 -0.63
C VAL A 88 -3.76 -5.68 0.78
N VAL A 89 -2.91 -5.26 1.73
CA VAL A 89 -3.02 -5.64 3.14
C VAL A 89 -4.39 -5.29 3.70
N CYS A 90 -4.88 -4.07 3.46
CA CYS A 90 -6.20 -3.65 3.94
C CYS A 90 -7.33 -4.55 3.43
N VAL A 91 -7.29 -4.95 2.17
CA VAL A 91 -8.27 -5.90 1.61
C VAL A 91 -8.11 -7.27 2.24
N LEU A 92 -6.90 -7.83 2.29
CA LEU A 92 -6.65 -9.18 2.81
C LEU A 92 -6.99 -9.30 4.30
N MET A 93 -6.75 -8.27 5.10
CA MET A 93 -7.07 -8.29 6.53
C MET A 93 -8.54 -7.99 6.85
N SER A 94 -9.32 -7.50 5.88
CA SER A 94 -10.72 -7.12 6.12
C SER A 94 -11.54 -8.31 6.61
N ARG A 95 -12.27 -8.10 7.71
CA ARG A 95 -13.13 -9.10 8.38
C ARG A 95 -12.38 -10.35 8.88
N VAL A 96 -11.09 -10.23 9.18
CA VAL A 96 -10.27 -11.30 9.78
C VAL A 96 -9.76 -10.87 11.16
N SER A 97 -10.14 -11.62 12.20
CA SER A 97 -9.77 -11.30 13.59
C SER A 97 -8.32 -11.67 13.91
N SER A 98 -7.91 -12.91 13.65
CA SER A 98 -6.60 -13.44 14.03
C SER A 98 -5.45 -12.69 13.35
N TRP A 99 -4.60 -12.06 14.16
CA TRP A 99 -3.39 -11.39 13.70
C TRP A 99 -2.42 -12.37 13.03
N GLU A 100 -2.20 -13.53 13.64
CA GLU A 100 -1.26 -14.56 13.14
C GLU A 100 -1.68 -15.09 11.77
N VAL A 101 -2.99 -15.30 11.55
CA VAL A 101 -3.51 -15.73 10.24
C VAL A 101 -3.30 -14.63 9.20
N LYS A 102 -3.55 -13.37 9.55
CA LYS A 102 -3.32 -12.23 8.65
C LYS A 102 -1.84 -12.12 8.28
N ASP A 103 -0.96 -12.12 9.27
CA ASP A 103 0.49 -11.97 9.08
C ASP A 103 1.06 -13.08 8.20
N ARG A 104 0.72 -14.35 8.50
CA ARG A 104 1.16 -15.50 7.71
C ARG A 104 0.68 -15.44 6.27
N VAL A 105 -0.61 -15.16 6.04
CA VAL A 105 -1.18 -15.16 4.68
C VAL A 105 -0.67 -13.98 3.87
N VAL A 106 -0.57 -12.79 4.47
CA VAL A 106 -0.05 -11.60 3.79
C VAL A 106 1.42 -11.79 3.42
N SER A 107 2.23 -12.35 4.33
CA SER A 107 3.64 -12.63 4.04
C SER A 107 3.79 -13.63 2.89
N ALA A 108 3.05 -14.75 2.93
CA ALA A 108 3.07 -15.74 1.85
C ALA A 108 2.57 -15.17 0.51
N PHE A 109 1.59 -14.26 0.56
CA PHE A 109 1.10 -13.57 -0.64
C PHE A 109 2.19 -12.73 -1.29
N PHE A 110 2.91 -11.89 -0.54
CA PHE A 110 3.96 -11.04 -1.11
C PHE A 110 5.24 -11.80 -1.46
N GLU A 111 5.48 -12.97 -0.88
CA GLU A 111 6.53 -13.89 -1.32
C GLU A 111 6.23 -14.45 -2.72
N ALA A 112 4.97 -14.86 -2.97
CA ALA A 112 4.55 -15.36 -4.27
C ALA A 112 4.33 -14.25 -5.31
N TYR A 113 3.84 -13.09 -4.88
CA TYR A 113 3.47 -11.96 -5.73
C TYR A 113 4.08 -10.66 -5.20
N PRO A 114 5.40 -10.44 -5.40
CA PRO A 114 6.11 -9.30 -4.81
C PRO A 114 5.74 -7.95 -5.44
N THR A 115 5.14 -7.95 -6.64
CA THR A 115 4.78 -6.72 -7.38
C THR A 115 3.36 -6.81 -7.93
N PRO A 116 2.71 -5.66 -8.21
CA PRO A 116 1.40 -5.65 -8.87
C PRO A 116 1.46 -6.32 -10.26
N SER A 117 2.55 -6.17 -11.02
CA SER A 117 2.67 -6.89 -12.30
C SER A 117 2.74 -8.40 -12.12
N ALA A 118 3.36 -8.90 -11.05
CA ALA A 118 3.37 -10.33 -10.75
C ALA A 118 1.95 -10.85 -10.48
N VAL A 119 1.07 -10.04 -9.86
CA VAL A 119 -0.34 -10.39 -9.68
C VAL A 119 -1.11 -10.41 -11.01
N VAL A 120 -0.84 -9.47 -11.92
CA VAL A 120 -1.51 -9.46 -13.24
C VAL A 120 -1.03 -10.60 -14.14
N ALA A 121 0.28 -10.90 -14.10
CA ALA A 121 0.87 -12.00 -14.85
C ALA A 121 0.49 -13.37 -14.25
N GLY A 122 0.31 -13.43 -12.94
CA GLY A 122 -0.25 -14.57 -12.25
C GLY A 122 -1.75 -14.68 -12.52
N ASP A 123 -2.23 -15.89 -12.80
CA ASP A 123 -3.66 -16.11 -12.81
C ASP A 123 -4.20 -15.96 -11.38
N VAL A 124 -4.97 -14.89 -11.13
CA VAL A 124 -5.59 -14.63 -9.80
C VAL A 124 -6.69 -15.64 -9.47
N THR A 125 -7.08 -16.47 -10.42
CA THR A 125 -7.92 -17.65 -10.19
C THR A 125 -7.13 -18.95 -10.07
N SER A 126 -5.80 -18.88 -10.06
CA SER A 126 -4.95 -20.06 -9.88
C SER A 126 -5.17 -20.72 -8.53
N ASP A 127 -5.06 -22.05 -8.54
CA ASP A 127 -5.08 -22.87 -7.32
C ASP A 127 -3.99 -22.45 -6.33
N ALA A 128 -2.86 -21.92 -6.82
CA ALA A 128 -1.77 -21.41 -6.01
C ALA A 128 -2.20 -20.20 -5.16
N LEU A 129 -2.79 -19.17 -5.79
CA LEU A 129 -3.27 -18.01 -5.04
C LEU A 129 -4.44 -18.40 -4.12
N PHE A 130 -5.34 -19.27 -4.59
CA PHE A 130 -6.41 -19.78 -3.75
C PHE A 130 -5.88 -20.49 -2.49
N ALA A 131 -4.85 -21.34 -2.62
CA ALA A 131 -4.25 -22.04 -1.49
C ALA A 131 -3.67 -21.06 -0.45
N ILE A 132 -3.03 -19.98 -0.90
CA ILE A 132 -2.50 -18.93 -0.02
C ILE A 132 -3.64 -18.21 0.70
N LEU A 133 -4.68 -17.79 -0.02
CA LEU A 133 -5.76 -16.98 0.54
C LEU A 133 -6.80 -17.80 1.31
N LYS A 134 -6.82 -19.13 1.14
CA LYS A 134 -7.79 -20.07 1.74
C LYS A 134 -8.11 -19.78 3.22
N PRO A 135 -7.13 -19.50 4.10
CA PRO A 135 -7.41 -19.26 5.52
C PRO A 135 -8.23 -17.98 5.81
N LEU A 136 -8.31 -17.03 4.87
CA LEU A 136 -8.98 -15.74 5.07
C LEU A 136 -10.47 -15.74 4.68
N GLY A 137 -10.95 -16.76 3.97
CA GLY A 137 -12.32 -16.84 3.43
C GLY A 137 -12.64 -15.73 2.41
N LEU A 138 -13.93 -15.60 2.05
CA LEU A 138 -14.48 -14.53 1.18
C LEU A 138 -13.82 -14.42 -0.21
N PHE A 139 -13.42 -15.56 -0.80
CA PHE A 139 -12.56 -15.60 -1.98
C PHE A 139 -13.06 -14.81 -3.19
N PRO A 140 -14.34 -14.92 -3.64
CA PRO A 140 -14.79 -14.19 -4.82
C PRO A 140 -14.63 -12.68 -4.66
N PHE A 141 -14.93 -12.16 -3.46
CA PHE A 141 -14.74 -10.75 -3.12
C PHE A 141 -13.26 -10.37 -3.07
N ARG A 142 -12.42 -11.20 -2.44
CA ARG A 142 -10.97 -10.93 -2.31
C ARG A 142 -10.26 -10.91 -3.64
N PHE A 143 -10.51 -11.89 -4.50
CA PHE A 143 -9.90 -11.95 -5.83
C PHE A 143 -10.27 -10.76 -6.68
N LYS A 144 -11.56 -10.42 -6.72
CA LYS A 144 -12.03 -9.24 -7.45
C LYS A 144 -11.43 -7.95 -6.89
N SER A 145 -11.43 -7.78 -5.57
CA SER A 145 -10.83 -6.60 -4.91
C SER A 145 -9.33 -6.47 -5.19
N LEU A 146 -8.60 -7.59 -5.13
CA LEU A 146 -7.16 -7.63 -5.41
C LEU A 146 -6.87 -7.19 -6.85
N MET A 147 -7.62 -7.69 -7.82
CA MET A 147 -7.45 -7.30 -9.22
C MET A 147 -7.79 -5.85 -9.47
N GLU A 148 -8.90 -5.35 -8.91
CA GLU A 148 -9.31 -3.97 -9.10
C GLU A 148 -8.31 -2.97 -8.50
N ILE A 149 -7.79 -3.25 -7.30
CA ILE A 149 -6.71 -2.45 -6.71
C ILE A 149 -5.47 -2.49 -7.57
N THR A 150 -5.05 -3.69 -7.99
CA THR A 150 -3.82 -3.88 -8.76
C THR A 150 -3.89 -3.18 -10.11
N ARG A 151 -5.02 -3.32 -10.83
CA ARG A 151 -5.24 -2.64 -12.12
C ARG A 151 -5.29 -1.13 -11.95
N THR A 152 -6.07 -0.62 -10.99
CA THR A 152 -6.14 0.82 -10.70
C THR A 152 -4.75 1.37 -10.40
N PHE A 153 -3.97 0.64 -9.60
CA PHE A 153 -2.62 1.01 -9.24
C PHE A 153 -1.66 1.00 -10.43
N LEU A 154 -1.79 0.09 -11.39
CA LEU A 154 -0.92 0.04 -12.57
C LEU A 154 -1.30 1.06 -13.65
N SER A 155 -2.57 1.49 -13.68
CA SER A 155 -3.13 2.21 -14.83
C SER A 155 -3.39 3.69 -14.63
N LYS A 156 -3.83 4.11 -13.43
CA LYS A 156 -4.28 5.49 -13.23
C LYS A 156 -3.10 6.46 -13.35
N PRO A 157 -3.17 7.53 -14.17
CA PRO A 157 -2.07 8.50 -14.27
C PRO A 157 -1.65 9.06 -12.90
N ARG A 158 -2.62 9.28 -12.01
CA ARG A 158 -2.40 9.65 -10.61
C ARG A 158 -3.21 8.75 -9.69
N LEU A 159 -2.56 8.14 -8.71
CA LEU A 159 -3.27 7.39 -7.69
C LEU A 159 -3.95 8.36 -6.71
N HIS A 160 -5.27 8.29 -6.66
CA HIS A 160 -6.09 8.87 -5.61
C HIS A 160 -7.19 7.87 -5.26
N VAL A 161 -7.51 7.73 -3.98
CA VAL A 161 -8.49 6.76 -3.49
C VAL A 161 -9.36 7.44 -2.45
N ASP A 162 -10.66 7.45 -2.69
CA ASP A 162 -11.68 7.98 -1.80
C ASP A 162 -12.97 7.13 -1.84
N LEU A 163 -14.04 7.62 -1.20
CA LEU A 163 -15.35 6.97 -1.23
C LEU A 163 -16.32 7.58 -2.26
N GLY A 164 -15.88 8.59 -3.03
CA GLY A 164 -16.64 9.28 -4.07
C GLY A 164 -16.13 8.90 -5.46
N ASP A 165 -15.69 9.89 -6.23
CA ASP A 165 -15.35 9.73 -7.65
C ASP A 165 -14.14 8.80 -7.89
N ASN A 166 -13.29 8.61 -6.89
CA ASN A 166 -12.10 7.75 -6.97
C ASN A 166 -12.28 6.44 -6.20
N LYS A 167 -13.54 5.96 -6.13
CA LYS A 167 -13.87 4.70 -5.49
C LYS A 167 -13.23 3.53 -6.23
N VAL A 168 -12.44 2.74 -5.50
CA VAL A 168 -11.93 1.45 -5.97
C VAL A 168 -12.75 0.32 -5.35
N TYR A 169 -13.16 -0.63 -6.17
CA TYR A 169 -13.86 -1.83 -5.69
C TYR A 169 -13.01 -2.57 -4.65
N GLY A 170 -13.65 -3.02 -3.57
CA GLY A 170 -12.96 -3.69 -2.46
C GLY A 170 -12.44 -2.76 -1.35
N LEU A 171 -12.24 -1.47 -1.63
CA LEU A 171 -11.77 -0.50 -0.64
C LEU A 171 -12.95 0.23 0.02
N GLY A 172 -13.41 -0.29 1.15
CA GLY A 172 -14.35 0.40 2.04
C GLY A 172 -13.72 1.55 2.84
N ALA A 173 -14.48 2.14 3.78
CA ALA A 173 -14.01 3.22 4.65
C ALA A 173 -12.68 2.86 5.34
N PHE A 174 -12.55 1.63 5.85
CA PHE A 174 -11.31 1.14 6.45
C PHE A 174 -10.09 1.28 5.52
N GLY A 175 -10.19 0.81 4.27
CA GLY A 175 -9.09 0.90 3.31
C GLY A 175 -8.74 2.35 2.95
N VAL A 176 -9.76 3.19 2.74
CA VAL A 176 -9.58 4.63 2.46
C VAL A 176 -8.93 5.36 3.63
N GLU A 177 -9.33 5.06 4.87
CA GLU A 177 -8.72 5.63 6.08
C GLU A 177 -7.24 5.24 6.21
N ASN A 178 -6.89 3.98 5.93
CA ASN A 178 -5.49 3.55 5.90
C ASN A 178 -4.69 4.24 4.79
N TYR A 179 -5.27 4.40 3.60
CA TYR A 179 -4.65 5.17 2.51
C TYR A 179 -4.37 6.62 2.96
N ARG A 180 -5.36 7.31 3.55
CA ARG A 180 -5.17 8.67 4.05
C ARG A 180 -4.07 8.76 5.11
N VAL A 181 -4.08 7.86 6.09
CA VAL A 181 -3.08 7.90 7.16
C VAL A 181 -1.70 7.54 6.63
N PHE A 182 -1.53 6.38 6.00
CA PHE A 182 -0.21 5.82 5.70
C PHE A 182 0.34 6.23 4.34
N CYS A 183 -0.50 6.36 3.30
CA CYS A 183 -0.04 6.85 1.99
C CYS A 183 0.07 8.37 1.95
N ARG A 184 -0.85 9.09 2.60
CA ARG A 184 -0.93 10.55 2.49
C ARG A 184 -0.44 11.31 3.73
N GLY A 185 -0.18 10.63 4.84
CA GLY A 185 0.24 11.27 6.09
C GLY A 185 -0.84 12.14 6.73
N ASP A 186 -2.10 11.98 6.33
CA ASP A 186 -3.24 12.75 6.82
C ASP A 186 -3.68 12.23 8.19
N LEU A 187 -3.38 13.00 9.23
CA LEU A 187 -3.79 12.77 10.60
C LEU A 187 -4.96 13.67 11.05
N GLY A 188 -5.43 14.58 10.19
CA GLY A 188 -6.42 15.60 10.52
C GLY A 188 -7.87 15.20 10.25
N GLY A 189 -8.09 14.04 9.62
CA GLY A 189 -9.40 13.55 9.24
C GLY A 189 -10.28 13.04 10.39
N SER A 190 -11.58 12.88 10.09
CA SER A 190 -12.45 12.00 10.85
C SER A 190 -12.22 10.56 10.41
N PHE A 191 -11.97 9.68 11.39
CA PHE A 191 -11.78 8.25 11.20
C PHE A 191 -12.96 7.53 11.84
N THR A 192 -13.36 6.39 11.30
CA THR A 192 -14.44 5.55 11.82
C THR A 192 -13.89 4.29 12.47
N ASP A 193 -12.80 3.73 11.94
CA ASP A 193 -12.14 2.54 12.47
C ASP A 193 -11.45 2.79 13.82
N THR A 194 -11.68 1.92 14.79
CA THR A 194 -11.15 2.07 16.16
C THR A 194 -9.64 1.89 16.23
N THR A 195 -9.06 1.02 15.40
CA THR A 195 -7.62 0.79 15.33
C THR A 195 -6.93 2.03 14.76
N ILE A 196 -7.47 2.58 13.67
CA ILE A 196 -6.94 3.80 13.04
C ILE A 196 -7.08 5.01 13.96
N LYS A 197 -8.24 5.20 14.61
CA LYS A 197 -8.41 6.25 15.64
C LYS A 197 -7.34 6.16 16.72
N GLY A 198 -7.10 4.94 17.24
CA GLY A 198 -6.08 4.68 18.25
C GLY A 198 -4.67 5.01 17.77
N TYR A 199 -4.33 4.62 16.54
CA TYR A 199 -3.05 4.93 15.91
C TYR A 199 -2.85 6.44 15.75
N VAL A 200 -3.81 7.15 15.12
CA VAL A 200 -3.76 8.59 14.87
C VAL A 200 -3.61 9.38 16.17
N THR A 201 -4.38 9.01 17.20
CA THR A 201 -4.30 9.63 18.54
C THR A 201 -2.89 9.54 19.11
N LYS A 202 -2.26 8.37 19.03
CA LYS A 202 -0.89 8.15 19.51
C LYS A 202 0.14 8.91 18.66
N ALA A 203 -0.02 8.90 17.33
CA ALA A 203 0.86 9.62 16.41
C ALA A 203 0.85 11.13 16.67
N LEU A 204 -0.33 11.72 16.89
CA LEU A 204 -0.48 13.14 17.23
C LEU A 204 0.16 13.48 18.59
N LYS A 205 0.02 12.62 19.60
CA LYS A 205 0.69 12.78 20.90
C LYS A 205 2.22 12.78 20.75
N LYS A 206 2.78 11.81 20.01
CA LYS A 206 4.22 11.71 19.74
C LYS A 206 4.75 12.95 18.99
N LYS A 207 4.00 13.46 18.02
CA LYS A 207 4.34 14.70 17.29
C LYS A 207 4.39 15.91 18.24
N LYS A 208 3.37 16.10 19.09
CA LYS A 208 3.33 17.19 20.08
C LYS A 208 4.48 17.13 21.08
N MET A 209 4.88 15.95 21.53
CA MET A 209 6.03 15.80 22.44
C MET A 209 7.33 16.22 21.76
N LYS A 210 7.56 15.80 20.50
CA LYS A 210 8.77 16.17 19.75
C LYS A 210 8.88 17.67 19.46
N THR A 211 7.77 18.39 19.29
CA THR A 211 7.77 19.83 19.05
C THR A 211 7.99 20.68 20.31
N ARG A 212 7.92 20.06 21.50
CA ARG A 212 8.13 20.74 22.80
C ARG A 212 9.55 20.60 23.36
N LEU A 213 10.36 19.71 22.79
CA LEU A 213 11.81 19.62 23.03
C LEU A 213 12.54 20.48 22.00
#